data_AF-A0A089JXE1-F1
#
_entry.id   AF-A0A089JXE1-F1
#
_cell.length_a   1.000
_cell.length_b   1.000
_cell.length_c   1.000
_cell.angle_alpha   90.00
_cell.angle_beta   90.00
_cell.angle_gamma   90.00
#
_symmetry.space_group_name_H-M   'P 1'
#
loop_
_entity.id
_entity.type
_entity.pdbx_description
1 polymer ?
#
loop_
_entity_poly.entity_id
_entity_poly.type
_entity_poly.pdbx_seq_one_letter_code
_entity_poly.pdbx_strand_id
1 'polypeptide(L)'
;MTPTLPEDITKDELSLVRSYLLLTFIHKVFERDCRVIGKSGLFKNPQLYMELVSSATKKTSLMLQEVTRELTSHQLKINTIRQDQRGVTAEYTCRGYSGDIHILWPGFRNEMMLRMRAYLGLGAELASVLPREERVEQMALSF
;
A
#
# COMPACT_ATOMS: atom_id res chain seq x y z
N MET A 1 -0.40 -40.79 -14.41
CA MET A 1 -0.57 -39.33 -14.48
C MET A 1 -1.01 -38.87 -13.10
N THR A 2 -0.06 -38.49 -12.26
CA THR A 2 -0.33 -37.90 -10.94
C THR A 2 -0.85 -36.47 -11.17
N PRO A 3 -1.98 -36.08 -10.55
CA PRO A 3 -2.40 -34.69 -10.61
C PRO A 3 -1.36 -33.87 -9.83
N THR A 4 -0.67 -32.98 -10.54
CA THR A 4 0.20 -31.96 -9.96
C THR A 4 -0.65 -31.15 -8.99
N LEU A 5 -0.32 -31.22 -7.69
CA LEU A 5 -0.85 -30.36 -6.65
C LEU A 5 -0.68 -28.88 -7.08
N PRO A 6 -1.63 -27.99 -6.75
CA PRO A 6 -1.54 -26.59 -7.15
C PRO A 6 -0.22 -26.01 -6.61
N GLU A 7 0.56 -25.37 -7.48
CA GLU A 7 1.64 -24.50 -7.03
C GLU A 7 0.99 -23.36 -6.25
N ASP A 8 1.01 -23.48 -4.92
CA ASP A 8 0.49 -22.44 -4.03
C ASP A 8 1.16 -21.10 -4.35
N ILE A 9 0.36 -20.03 -4.31
CA ILE A 9 0.87 -18.67 -4.43
C ILE A 9 1.92 -18.42 -3.35
N THR A 10 3.04 -17.79 -3.71
CA THR A 10 4.10 -17.52 -2.73
C THR A 10 3.75 -16.35 -1.81
N LYS A 11 4.44 -16.25 -0.67
CA LYS A 11 4.28 -15.11 0.25
C LYS A 11 4.65 -13.78 -0.41
N ASP A 12 5.65 -13.79 -1.29
CA ASP A 12 6.10 -12.59 -2.00
C ASP A 12 5.05 -12.13 -3.03
N GLU A 13 4.42 -13.09 -3.72
CA GLU A 13 3.32 -12.85 -4.65
C GLU A 13 2.09 -12.27 -3.96
N LEU A 14 1.70 -12.83 -2.81
CA LEU A 14 0.65 -12.24 -1.97
C LEU A 14 1.02 -10.84 -1.47
N SER A 15 2.30 -10.60 -1.18
CA SER A 15 2.79 -9.29 -0.76
C SER A 15 2.75 -8.26 -1.90
N LEU A 16 2.95 -8.68 -3.16
CA LEU A 16 2.73 -7.85 -4.35
C LEU A 16 1.25 -7.49 -4.51
N VAL A 17 0.34 -8.46 -4.41
CA VAL A 17 -1.11 -8.21 -4.45
C VAL A 17 -1.51 -7.20 -3.37
N ARG A 18 -1.08 -7.43 -2.12
CA ARG A 18 -1.34 -6.52 -1.00
C ARG A 18 -0.81 -5.11 -1.25
N SER A 19 0.44 -5.00 -1.74
CA SER A 19 1.06 -3.72 -2.03
C SER A 19 0.33 -2.97 -3.15
N TYR A 20 -0.13 -3.68 -4.19
CA TYR A 20 -0.92 -3.11 -5.27
C TYR A 20 -2.24 -2.52 -4.76
N LEU A 21 -2.95 -3.23 -3.88
CA LEU A 21 -4.17 -2.73 -3.26
C LEU A 21 -3.89 -1.46 -2.45
N LEU A 22 -2.90 -1.49 -1.56
CA LEU A 22 -2.56 -0.33 -0.74
C LEU A 22 -2.21 0.88 -1.61
N LEU A 23 -1.34 0.70 -2.61
CA LEU A 23 -0.92 1.78 -3.50
C LEU A 23 -2.10 2.37 -4.30
N THR A 24 -3.02 1.53 -4.78
CA THR A 24 -4.21 1.98 -5.51
C THR A 24 -5.12 2.83 -4.62
N PHE A 25 -5.30 2.44 -3.36
CA PHE A 25 -6.11 3.21 -2.40
C PHE A 25 -5.42 4.50 -1.97
N ILE A 26 -4.11 4.44 -1.66
CA ILE A 26 -3.31 5.62 -1.30
C ILE A 26 -3.33 6.66 -2.43
N HIS A 27 -3.15 6.22 -3.67
CA HIS A 27 -3.18 7.11 -4.83
C HIS A 27 -4.51 7.86 -4.92
N LYS A 28 -5.64 7.15 -4.82
CA LYS A 28 -6.99 7.75 -4.81
C LYS A 28 -7.22 8.71 -3.65
N VAL A 29 -6.67 8.40 -2.46
CA VAL A 29 -6.74 9.29 -1.29
C VAL A 29 -5.98 10.57 -1.56
N PHE A 30 -4.74 10.50 -2.05
CA PHE A 30 -3.97 11.71 -2.35
C PHE A 30 -4.59 12.57 -3.46
N GLU A 31 -5.14 11.96 -4.52
CA GLU A 31 -5.90 12.70 -5.54
C GLU A 31 -7.11 13.42 -4.94
N ARG A 32 -7.85 12.75 -4.05
CA ARG A 32 -8.99 13.34 -3.34
C ARG A 32 -8.54 14.49 -2.43
N ASP A 33 -7.49 14.30 -1.64
CA ASP A 33 -7.00 15.28 -0.69
C ASP A 33 -6.52 16.54 -1.40
N CYS A 34 -5.75 16.38 -2.49
CA CYS A 34 -5.33 17.51 -3.32
C CYS A 34 -6.54 18.30 -3.87
N ARG A 35 -7.59 17.60 -4.33
CA ARG A 35 -8.84 18.23 -4.78
C ARG A 35 -9.58 18.95 -3.66
N VAL A 36 -9.65 18.37 -2.47
CA VAL A 36 -10.33 18.97 -1.31
C VAL A 36 -9.59 20.22 -0.84
N ILE A 37 -8.27 20.16 -0.71
CA ILE A 37 -7.43 21.30 -0.34
C ILE A 37 -7.67 22.46 -1.30
N GLY A 38 -7.59 22.22 -2.61
CA GLY A 38 -7.77 23.25 -3.63
C GLY A 38 -9.18 23.85 -3.72
N LYS A 39 -10.22 23.10 -3.35
CA LYS A 39 -11.63 23.54 -3.50
C LYS A 39 -12.31 23.98 -2.21
N SER A 40 -11.73 23.70 -1.04
CA SER A 40 -12.40 23.94 0.25
C SER A 40 -12.54 25.41 0.64
N GLY A 41 -11.65 26.29 0.15
CA GLY A 41 -11.57 27.68 0.60
C GLY A 41 -11.12 27.86 2.06
N LEU A 42 -10.76 26.77 2.76
CA LEU A 42 -10.36 26.79 4.17
C LEU A 42 -8.88 27.12 4.38
N PHE A 43 -8.07 26.92 3.35
CA PHE A 43 -6.62 27.13 3.41
C PHE A 43 -6.26 28.52 2.92
N LYS A 44 -5.45 29.25 3.71
CA LYS A 44 -4.92 30.57 3.30
C LYS A 44 -3.97 30.48 2.10
N ASN A 45 -3.25 29.37 1.97
CA ASN A 45 -2.33 29.10 0.87
C ASN A 45 -2.46 27.62 0.44
N PRO A 46 -3.53 27.24 -0.29
CA PRO A 46 -3.79 25.86 -0.66
C PRO A 46 -2.70 25.27 -1.56
N GLN A 47 -2.02 26.10 -2.37
CA GLN A 47 -0.98 25.69 -3.30
C GLN A 47 0.18 24.99 -2.58
N LEU A 48 0.63 25.52 -1.44
CA LEU A 48 1.71 24.93 -0.64
C LEU A 48 1.38 23.49 -0.21
N TYR A 49 0.16 23.25 0.28
CA TYR A 49 -0.26 21.92 0.71
C TYR A 49 -0.54 20.99 -0.48
N MET A 50 -1.06 21.53 -1.58
CA MET A 50 -1.26 20.79 -2.81
C MET A 50 0.07 20.31 -3.40
N GLU A 51 1.14 21.10 -3.34
CA GLU A 51 2.47 20.69 -3.79
C GLU A 51 3.00 19.49 -2.98
N LEU A 52 2.83 19.52 -1.65
CA LEU A 52 3.20 18.41 -0.77
C LEU A 52 2.46 17.11 -1.15
N VAL A 53 1.13 17.18 -1.25
CA VAL A 53 0.29 16.01 -1.59
C VAL A 53 0.56 15.54 -3.03
N SER A 54 0.78 16.47 -3.97
CA SER A 54 1.08 16.14 -5.36
C SER A 54 2.44 15.45 -5.50
N SER A 55 3.43 15.83 -4.70
CA SER A 55 4.72 15.13 -4.63
C SER A 55 4.54 13.69 -4.15
N ALA A 56 3.76 13.48 -3.08
CA ALA A 56 3.43 12.14 -2.60
C ALA A 56 2.65 11.31 -3.64
N THR A 57 1.68 11.93 -4.34
CA THR A 57 0.91 11.30 -5.42
C THR A 57 1.81 10.79 -6.54
N LYS A 58 2.79 11.60 -6.97
CA LYS A 58 3.78 11.21 -7.99
C LYS A 58 4.61 10.00 -7.54
N LYS A 59 5.11 10.01 -6.30
CA LYS A 59 5.86 8.88 -5.73
C LYS A 59 5.01 7.61 -5.69
N THR A 60 3.78 7.68 -5.20
CA THR A 60 2.86 6.53 -5.16
C THR A 60 2.54 6.02 -6.58
N SER A 61 2.41 6.91 -7.57
CA SER A 61 2.19 6.52 -8.97
C SER A 61 3.36 5.72 -9.53
N LEU A 62 4.60 6.14 -9.28
CA LEU A 62 5.79 5.40 -9.71
C LEU A 62 5.87 4.03 -9.05
N MET A 63 5.61 3.96 -7.73
CA MET A 63 5.58 2.68 -7.02
C MET A 63 4.47 1.75 -7.52
N LEU A 64 3.31 2.29 -7.87
CA LEU A 64 2.20 1.51 -8.43
C LEU A 64 2.55 0.95 -9.81
N GLN A 65 3.24 1.73 -10.65
CA GLN A 65 3.76 1.24 -11.93
C GLN A 65 4.75 0.10 -11.74
N GLU A 66 5.69 0.23 -10.80
CA GLU A 66 6.67 -0.81 -10.48
C GLU A 66 5.99 -2.09 -9.99
N VAL A 67 5.07 -1.98 -9.02
CA VAL A 67 4.32 -3.15 -8.52
C VAL A 67 3.47 -3.78 -9.63
N THR A 68 2.90 -2.99 -10.54
CA THR A 68 2.14 -3.53 -11.69
C THR A 68 3.05 -4.31 -12.64
N ARG A 69 4.28 -3.83 -12.86
CA ARG A 69 5.29 -4.54 -13.65
C ARG A 69 5.67 -5.86 -12.98
N GLU A 70 5.90 -5.86 -11.67
CA GLU A 70 6.22 -7.07 -10.92
C GLU A 70 5.06 -8.07 -10.86
N LEU A 71 3.82 -7.62 -10.73
CA LEU A 71 2.66 -8.51 -10.88
C LEU A 71 2.68 -9.19 -12.26
N THR A 72 2.97 -8.43 -13.31
CA THR A 72 3.02 -8.96 -14.68
C THR A 72 4.15 -9.97 -14.87
N SER A 73 5.35 -9.72 -14.33
CA SER A 73 6.50 -10.64 -14.43
C SER A 73 6.20 -11.98 -13.73
N HIS A 74 5.46 -11.94 -12.61
CA HIS A 74 4.99 -13.10 -11.87
C HIS A 74 3.73 -13.78 -12.45
N GLN A 75 3.24 -13.33 -13.61
CA GLN A 75 1.97 -13.80 -14.21
C GLN A 75 0.78 -13.69 -13.24
N LEU A 76 0.80 -12.65 -12.41
CA LEU A 76 -0.27 -12.25 -11.51
C LEU A 76 -1.13 -11.16 -12.17
N LYS A 77 -2.44 -11.37 -12.15
CA LYS A 77 -3.43 -10.41 -12.62
C LYS A 77 -4.48 -10.20 -11.54
N ILE A 78 -4.70 -8.95 -11.16
CA ILE A 78 -5.84 -8.58 -10.31
C ILE A 78 -7.08 -8.48 -11.19
N ASN A 79 -8.09 -9.28 -10.89
CA ASN A 79 -9.32 -9.37 -11.69
C ASN A 79 -10.39 -8.43 -11.15
N THR A 80 -10.61 -8.49 -9.83
CA THR A 80 -11.67 -7.73 -9.16
C THR A 80 -11.15 -7.19 -7.84
N ILE A 81 -11.52 -5.95 -7.51
CA ILE A 81 -11.31 -5.36 -6.19
C ILE A 81 -12.68 -4.96 -5.65
N ARG A 82 -13.06 -5.51 -4.51
CA ARG A 82 -14.29 -5.19 -3.80
C ARG A 82 -13.96 -4.65 -2.42
N GLN A 83 -14.81 -3.75 -1.94
CA GLN A 83 -14.72 -3.21 -0.59
C GLN A 83 -16.09 -3.34 0.06
N ASP A 84 -16.11 -3.74 1.33
CA ASP A 84 -17.32 -3.87 2.13
C ASP A 84 -17.13 -3.26 3.53
N GLN A 85 -18.04 -3.56 4.46
CA GLN A 85 -17.97 -3.04 5.82
C GLN A 85 -16.83 -3.66 6.65
N ARG A 86 -16.32 -4.84 6.27
CA ARG A 86 -15.27 -5.58 6.99
C ARG A 86 -13.89 -5.25 6.46
N GLY A 87 -13.75 -5.05 5.15
CA GLY A 87 -12.44 -4.83 4.56
C GLY A 87 -12.42 -4.67 3.04
N VAL A 88 -11.29 -5.07 2.48
CA VAL A 88 -11.02 -5.10 1.03
C VAL A 88 -10.77 -6.54 0.63
N THR A 89 -11.47 -6.98 -0.41
CA THR A 89 -11.25 -8.29 -1.05
C THR A 89 -10.72 -8.06 -2.46
N ALA A 90 -9.69 -8.82 -2.85
CA ALA A 90 -9.20 -8.84 -4.21
C ALA A 90 -9.15 -10.25 -4.75
N GLU A 91 -9.78 -10.46 -5.90
CA GLU A 91 -9.71 -11.68 -6.69
C GLU A 91 -8.56 -11.53 -7.69
N TYR A 92 -7.70 -12.54 -7.79
CA TYR A 92 -6.56 -12.55 -8.68
C TYR A 92 -6.42 -13.87 -9.42
N THR A 93 -5.69 -13.85 -10.53
CA THR A 93 -5.22 -15.04 -11.24
C THR A 93 -3.70 -15.06 -11.23
N CYS A 94 -3.09 -16.17 -10.84
CA CYS A 94 -1.66 -16.41 -10.84
C CYS A 94 -1.37 -17.67 -11.66
N ARG A 95 -0.59 -17.58 -12.75
CA ARG A 95 -0.22 -18.76 -13.57
C ARG A 95 -1.41 -19.65 -13.99
N GLY A 96 -2.58 -19.04 -14.21
CA GLY A 96 -3.83 -19.75 -14.57
C GLY A 96 -4.70 -20.19 -13.38
N TYR A 97 -4.21 -20.11 -12.16
CA TYR A 97 -4.97 -20.40 -10.94
C TYR A 97 -5.66 -19.15 -10.41
N SER A 98 -6.89 -19.27 -9.93
CA SER A 98 -7.60 -18.16 -9.30
C SER A 98 -7.52 -18.27 -7.77
N GLY A 99 -7.34 -17.12 -7.12
CA GLY A 99 -7.38 -17.01 -5.66
C GLY A 99 -7.94 -15.66 -5.24
N ASP A 100 -8.14 -15.50 -3.93
CA ASP A 100 -8.57 -14.25 -3.35
C ASP A 100 -7.79 -13.93 -2.07
N ILE A 101 -7.69 -12.63 -1.79
CA ILE A 101 -7.17 -12.12 -0.52
C ILE A 101 -8.21 -11.21 0.11
N HIS A 102 -8.46 -11.41 1.40
CA HIS A 102 -9.30 -10.53 2.21
C HIS A 102 -8.46 -9.85 3.29
N ILE A 103 -8.55 -8.52 3.37
CA ILE A 103 -7.82 -7.71 4.34
C ILE A 103 -8.82 -6.87 5.13
N LEU A 104 -8.85 -7.07 6.45
CA LEU A 104 -9.70 -6.30 7.36
C LEU A 104 -9.28 -4.83 7.42
N TRP A 105 -10.27 -3.94 7.55
CA TRP A 105 -10.04 -2.48 7.59
C TRP A 105 -9.02 -2.02 8.62
N PRO A 106 -8.99 -2.51 9.88
CA PRO A 106 -8.04 -2.01 10.86
C PRO A 106 -6.58 -2.18 10.42
N GLY A 107 -6.23 -3.36 9.93
CA GLY A 107 -4.88 -3.65 9.42
C GLY A 107 -4.59 -2.89 8.12
N PHE A 108 -5.55 -2.87 7.20
CA PHE A 108 -5.39 -2.16 5.92
C PHE A 108 -5.15 -0.66 6.12
N ARG A 109 -5.96 -0.01 6.96
CA ARG A 109 -5.85 1.42 7.25
C ARG A 109 -4.57 1.78 8.00
N ASN A 110 -4.15 0.96 8.96
CA ASN A 110 -2.89 1.18 9.67
C ASN A 110 -1.70 1.18 8.71
N GLU A 111 -1.62 0.16 7.85
CA GLU A 111 -0.56 0.04 6.86
C GLU A 111 -0.62 1.18 5.81
N MET A 112 -1.84 1.54 5.38
CA MET A 112 -2.06 2.67 4.48
C MET A 112 -1.54 3.98 5.08
N MET A 113 -1.85 4.25 6.35
CA MET A 113 -1.39 5.46 7.05
C MET A 113 0.14 5.52 7.18
N LEU A 114 0.79 4.41 7.52
CA LEU A 114 2.25 4.34 7.59
C LEU A 114 2.90 4.66 6.24
N ARG A 115 2.39 4.05 5.15
CA ARG A 115 2.89 4.31 3.79
C ARG A 115 2.61 5.74 3.34
N MET A 116 1.43 6.29 3.61
CA MET A 116 1.09 7.68 3.30
C MET A 116 2.05 8.66 3.97
N ARG A 117 2.34 8.46 5.27
CA ARG A 117 3.33 9.26 5.99
C ARG A 117 4.70 9.19 5.33
N ALA A 118 5.16 7.98 4.96
CA ALA A 118 6.43 7.82 4.26
C ALA A 118 6.46 8.58 2.92
N TYR A 119 5.42 8.49 2.09
CA TYR A 119 5.36 9.20 0.81
C TYR A 119 5.33 10.72 0.96
N LEU A 120 4.69 11.22 2.02
CA LEU A 120 4.70 12.63 2.42
C LEU A 120 6.03 13.10 3.04
N GLY A 121 6.99 12.19 3.27
CA GLY A 121 8.27 12.51 3.92
C GLY A 121 8.19 12.60 5.45
N LEU A 122 7.09 12.15 6.05
CA LEU A 122 6.84 12.15 7.50
C LEU A 122 7.32 10.86 8.21
N GLY A 123 8.09 10.03 7.51
CA GLY A 123 8.56 8.72 8.00
C GLY A 123 9.74 8.80 8.96
N ALA A 124 10.61 9.80 8.85
CA ALA A 124 11.82 9.93 9.67
C ALA A 124 11.52 10.16 11.17
N GLU A 125 10.35 10.74 11.49
CA GLU A 125 9.90 11.00 12.86
C GLU A 125 9.42 9.73 13.61
N LEU A 126 9.23 8.59 12.92
CA LEU A 126 8.86 7.33 13.61
C LEU A 126 10.07 6.68 14.29
N ALA A 127 11.30 6.92 13.81
CA ALA A 127 12.52 6.43 14.45
C ALA A 127 12.91 7.25 15.70
N SER A 128 12.44 8.50 15.81
CA SER A 128 12.69 9.38 16.96
C SER A 128 11.66 9.25 18.09
N VAL A 129 10.52 8.59 17.85
CA VAL A 129 9.40 8.50 18.82
C VAL A 129 9.22 7.08 19.41
N LEU A 130 10.09 6.11 19.08
CA LEU A 130 10.11 4.83 19.81
C LEU A 130 10.52 5.06 21.28
N PRO A 131 9.77 4.53 22.27
CA PRO A 131 10.22 4.51 23.66
C PRO A 131 11.59 3.86 23.77
N ARG A 132 12.43 4.40 24.67
CA ARG A 132 13.85 4.07 24.83
C ARG A 132 14.14 2.58 25.08
N GLU A 133 13.12 1.78 25.41
CA GLU A 133 13.23 0.36 25.77
C GLU A 133 13.41 -0.56 24.55
N GLU A 134 12.82 -0.28 23.38
CA GLU A 134 12.95 -1.15 22.19
C GLU A 134 14.27 -0.96 21.42
N ARG A 135 15.00 0.15 21.66
CA ARG A 135 16.34 0.35 21.06
C ARG A 135 17.38 -0.63 21.59
N VAL A 136 17.19 -1.15 22.80
CA VAL A 136 18.14 -2.06 23.43
C VAL A 136 17.98 -3.48 22.89
N GLU A 137 16.74 -3.91 22.63
CA GLU A 137 16.46 -5.24 22.06
C GLU A 137 16.96 -5.39 20.62
N GLN A 138 16.85 -4.34 19.80
CA GLN A 138 17.38 -4.38 18.42
C GLN A 138 18.91 -4.43 18.34
N MET A 139 19.63 -3.87 19.31
CA MET A 139 21.09 -4.01 19.39
C MET A 139 21.55 -5.37 19.94
N ALA A 140 20.73 -6.00 20.80
CA ALA A 140 21.04 -7.31 21.38
C ALA A 140 20.82 -8.48 20.40
N LEU A 141 19.97 -8.29 19.38
CA LEU A 141 19.68 -9.30 18.35
C LEU A 141 20.59 -9.19 17.10
N SER A 142 21.55 -8.26 17.12
CA SER A 142 22.54 -8.07 16.04
C SER A 142 23.94 -8.56 16.40
N PHE A 143 24.09 -9.38 17.44
CA PHE A 143 25.32 -10.12 17.76
C PHE A 143 25.10 -11.63 17.71
#